data_AF-A0A0G1TV35-F1
#
_entry.id   AF-A0A0G1TV35-F1
#
_cell.length_a   1.000
_cell.length_b   1.000
_cell.length_c   1.000
_cell.angle_alpha   90.00
_cell.angle_beta   90.00
_cell.angle_gamma   90.00
#
_symmetry.space_group_name_H-M   'P 1'
#
loop_
_entity.id
_entity.type
_entity.pdbx_description
1 polymer ?
#
loop_
_entity_poly.entity_id
_entity_poly.type
_entity_poly.pdbx_seq_one_letter_code
_entity_poly.pdbx_strand_id
1 'polypeptide(L)'
;MALNLIPELLGVGTGEKRYGIIMQNNAEIRATGGFWTNYATFKVKDALLSSDFSSKDMYSIDFVLEPVDAVIDFPDVPLAYERYLLVERMFSRDANISPDYPTSIDQFMYFYNLAGRQAPWEVKPVEGFIAIDTDVVRELLEVTGPVTVNGVTFTADNVVLELEKIASLSLQEQIGRKRVLGDLMEGMLVNVFESDK
;
A
#
# COMPACT_ATOMS: atom_id res chain seq x y z
N MET A 1 10.64 26.23 6.03
CA MET A 1 9.26 25.82 5.68
C MET A 1 9.06 24.33 5.96
N ALA A 2 9.93 23.42 5.49
CA ALA A 2 9.84 21.98 5.78
C ALA A 2 9.88 21.58 7.28
N LEU A 3 10.63 22.32 8.12
CA LEU A 3 10.77 22.01 9.55
C LEU A 3 9.47 22.18 10.37
N ASN A 4 8.49 22.95 9.88
CA ASN A 4 7.19 23.12 10.53
C ASN A 4 6.16 22.06 10.11
N LEU A 5 6.37 21.40 8.96
CA LEU A 5 5.44 20.38 8.46
C LEU A 5 5.61 19.05 9.20
N ILE A 6 6.82 18.67 9.57
CA ILE A 6 7.10 17.37 10.19
C ILE A 6 6.30 17.18 11.50
N PRO A 7 6.28 18.14 12.45
CA PRO A 7 5.45 17.99 13.65
C PRO A 7 3.97 17.78 13.32
N GLU A 8 3.43 18.54 12.36
CA GLU A 8 2.03 18.42 11.95
C GLU A 8 1.73 17.08 11.25
N LEU A 9 2.62 16.58 10.40
CA LEU A 9 2.51 15.25 9.78
C LEU A 9 2.55 14.13 10.83
N LEU A 10 3.30 14.35 11.91
CA LEU A 10 3.39 13.43 13.04
C LEU A 10 2.26 13.61 14.07
N GLY A 11 1.26 14.45 13.78
CA GLY A 11 0.11 14.69 14.66
C GLY A 11 0.42 15.53 15.90
N VAL A 12 1.59 16.17 15.98
CA VAL A 12 1.98 17.02 17.11
C VAL A 12 1.15 18.30 17.09
N GLY A 13 0.31 18.48 18.11
CA GLY A 13 -0.54 19.67 18.25
C GLY A 13 -1.77 19.72 17.32
N THR A 14 -1.94 18.75 16.43
CA THR A 14 -3.11 18.64 15.53
C THR A 14 -4.02 17.46 15.85
N GLY A 15 -3.59 16.54 16.72
CA GLY A 15 -4.33 15.34 17.07
C GLY A 15 -3.93 14.11 16.25
N GLU A 16 -4.68 13.02 16.42
CA GLU A 16 -4.43 11.74 15.73
C GLU A 16 -4.71 11.88 14.22
N LYS A 17 -3.78 11.40 13.39
CA LYS A 17 -3.88 11.35 11.93
C LYS A 17 -3.72 9.92 11.45
N ARG A 18 -4.41 9.54 10.36
CA ARG A 18 -4.21 8.25 9.69
C ARG A 18 -3.50 8.46 8.36
N TYR A 19 -2.44 7.73 8.11
CA TYR A 19 -1.73 7.72 6.83
C TYR A 19 -1.72 6.31 6.25
N GLY A 20 -1.42 6.23 4.97
CA GLY A 20 -1.19 4.96 4.30
C GLY A 20 0.21 4.83 3.71
N ILE A 21 0.65 3.59 3.53
CA ILE A 21 1.84 3.22 2.78
C ILE A 21 1.41 2.36 1.60
N ILE A 22 1.85 2.68 0.38
CA ILE A 22 1.67 1.86 -0.81
C ILE A 22 2.98 1.13 -1.09
N MET A 23 2.88 -0.18 -1.33
CA MET A 23 4.01 -1.03 -1.70
C MET A 23 4.12 -1.14 -3.21
N GLN A 24 5.31 -0.87 -3.75
CA GLN A 24 5.60 -0.95 -5.17
C GLN A 24 6.49 -2.15 -5.48
N ASN A 25 6.03 -2.99 -6.40
CA ASN A 25 6.86 -4.03 -7.01
C ASN A 25 7.61 -3.43 -8.21
N ASN A 26 8.87 -3.05 -8.02
CA ASN A 26 9.73 -2.49 -9.06
C ASN A 26 10.11 -3.51 -10.15
N ALA A 27 9.93 -4.82 -9.93
CA ALA A 27 10.06 -5.85 -10.96
C ALA A 27 8.90 -5.83 -11.98
N GLU A 28 7.75 -5.26 -11.63
CA GLU A 28 6.64 -4.99 -12.54
C GLU A 28 6.50 -3.47 -12.75
N ILE A 29 7.30 -2.91 -13.66
CA ILE A 29 7.43 -1.46 -13.79
C ILE A 29 6.09 -0.77 -14.17
N ARG A 30 5.83 0.33 -13.47
CA ARG A 30 4.75 1.30 -13.72
C ARG A 30 5.26 2.71 -13.48
N ALA A 31 4.48 3.72 -13.84
CA ALA A 31 4.92 5.12 -13.94
C ALA A 31 5.51 5.68 -12.64
N THR A 32 5.03 5.23 -11.47
CA THR A 32 5.48 5.73 -10.15
C THR A 32 6.60 4.90 -9.52
N GLY A 33 7.18 3.91 -10.21
CA GLY A 33 8.30 3.09 -9.70
C GLY A 33 8.04 1.58 -9.65
N GLY A 34 6.80 1.14 -9.88
CA GLY A 34 6.43 -0.28 -9.85
C GLY A 34 4.94 -0.48 -9.63
N PHE A 35 4.42 -1.68 -9.90
CA PHE A 35 3.02 -2.04 -9.67
C PHE A 35 2.67 -1.97 -8.19
N TRP A 36 1.51 -1.41 -7.86
CA TRP A 36 1.08 -1.28 -6.47
C TRP A 36 0.43 -2.57 -5.99
N THR A 37 1.13 -3.33 -5.15
CA THR A 37 0.68 -4.68 -4.75
C THR A 37 -0.22 -4.64 -3.51
N ASN A 38 0.12 -3.80 -2.54
CA ASN A 38 -0.53 -3.72 -1.24
C ASN A 38 -0.54 -2.29 -0.74
N TYR A 39 -1.43 -2.02 0.20
CA TYR A 39 -1.33 -0.84 1.04
C TYR A 39 -1.54 -1.19 2.50
N ALA A 40 -0.85 -0.46 3.38
CA ALA A 40 -1.12 -0.46 4.81
C ALA A 40 -1.63 0.90 5.25
N THR A 41 -2.37 0.96 6.34
CA THR A 41 -2.71 2.21 7.01
C THR A 41 -2.37 2.12 8.49
N PHE A 42 -1.98 3.25 9.06
CA PHE A 42 -1.59 3.37 10.45
C PHE A 42 -2.00 4.73 10.97
N LYS A 43 -2.14 4.85 12.28
CA LYS A 43 -2.38 6.13 12.95
C LYS A 43 -1.13 6.65 13.62
N VAL A 44 -0.98 7.96 13.65
CA VAL A 44 0.08 8.69 14.36
C VAL A 44 -0.52 9.81 15.20
N LYS A 45 -0.01 9.99 16.41
CA LYS A 45 -0.36 11.09 17.30
C LYS A 45 0.87 11.47 18.12
N ASP A 46 1.20 12.76 18.15
CA ASP A 46 2.35 13.27 18.90
C ASP A 46 3.66 12.50 18.62
N ALA A 47 3.92 12.17 17.34
CA ALA A 47 5.02 11.36 16.84
C ALA A 47 5.05 9.89 17.31
N LEU A 48 3.98 9.41 17.94
CA LEU A 48 3.79 8.02 18.32
C LEU A 48 2.78 7.38 17.39
N LEU A 49 3.12 6.23 16.82
CA LEU A 49 2.14 5.48 16.04
C LEU A 49 1.25 4.66 16.98
N SER A 50 0.03 4.38 16.54
CA SER A 50 -0.96 3.58 17.25
C SER A 50 -0.89 2.11 16.84
N SER A 51 -1.41 1.21 17.68
CA SER A 51 -1.62 -0.20 17.34
C SER A 51 -2.77 -0.43 16.35
N ASP A 52 -3.54 0.61 16.01
CA ASP A 52 -4.56 0.58 14.96
C ASP A 52 -3.89 0.63 13.57
N PHE A 53 -3.43 -0.55 13.17
CA PHE A 53 -2.84 -0.86 11.87
C PHE A 53 -3.80 -1.73 11.05
N SER A 54 -3.78 -1.54 9.73
CA SER A 54 -4.35 -2.52 8.81
C SER A 54 -3.50 -2.62 7.56
N SER A 55 -3.45 -3.80 6.96
CA SER A 55 -2.87 -3.98 5.64
C SER A 55 -3.76 -4.85 4.76
N LYS A 56 -3.82 -4.47 3.49
CA LYS A 56 -4.66 -5.11 2.49
C LYS A 56 -3.93 -5.20 1.15
N ASP A 57 -4.31 -6.22 0.41
CA ASP A 57 -4.01 -6.36 -1.01
C ASP A 57 -4.65 -5.19 -1.79
N MET A 58 -3.96 -4.67 -2.81
CA MET A 58 -4.45 -3.50 -3.57
C MET A 58 -5.81 -3.77 -4.24
N TYR A 59 -6.07 -5.01 -4.64
CA TYR A 59 -7.34 -5.44 -5.24
C TYR A 59 -8.51 -5.38 -4.24
N SER A 60 -8.25 -5.23 -2.94
CA SER A 60 -9.31 -5.13 -1.94
C SER A 60 -10.24 -3.93 -2.15
N ILE A 61 -9.71 -2.82 -2.67
CA ILE A 61 -10.51 -1.66 -3.03
C ILE A 61 -11.40 -1.99 -4.23
N ASP A 62 -10.86 -2.69 -5.22
CA ASP A 62 -11.62 -3.11 -6.41
C ASP A 62 -12.76 -4.06 -6.03
N PHE A 63 -12.53 -5.02 -5.14
CA PHE A 63 -13.58 -5.94 -4.66
C PHE A 63 -14.69 -5.22 -3.89
N VAL A 64 -14.36 -4.17 -3.12
CA VAL A 64 -15.38 -3.33 -2.45
C VAL A 64 -16.21 -2.56 -3.48
N LEU A 65 -15.62 -2.19 -4.62
CA LEU A 65 -16.26 -1.41 -5.67
C LEU A 65 -16.97 -2.27 -6.73
N GLU A 66 -16.67 -3.55 -6.84
CA GLU A 66 -17.31 -4.48 -7.79
C GLU A 66 -18.85 -4.41 -7.78
N PRO A 67 -19.55 -4.32 -6.63
CA PRO A 67 -21.01 -4.23 -6.62
C PRO A 67 -21.58 -2.93 -7.22
N VAL A 68 -20.76 -1.86 -7.32
CA VAL A 68 -21.16 -0.55 -7.84
C VAL A 68 -20.56 -0.23 -9.22
N ASP A 69 -19.69 -1.09 -9.73
CA ASP A 69 -19.06 -0.99 -11.05
C ASP A 69 -20.09 -0.95 -12.20
N ALA A 70 -21.24 -1.62 -12.05
CA ALA A 70 -22.30 -1.59 -13.06
C ALA A 70 -23.06 -0.25 -13.15
N VAL A 71 -22.91 0.64 -12.16
CA VAL A 71 -23.70 1.88 -12.04
C VAL A 71 -22.84 3.14 -11.92
N ILE A 72 -21.53 3.00 -11.69
CA ILE A 72 -20.57 4.09 -11.65
C ILE A 72 -19.71 3.98 -12.90
N ASP A 73 -19.63 5.08 -13.65
CA ASP A 73 -18.72 5.20 -14.78
C ASP A 73 -17.31 5.49 -14.27
N PHE A 74 -16.45 4.49 -14.27
CA PHE A 74 -15.04 4.65 -13.91
C PHE A 74 -14.24 5.26 -15.07
N PRO A 75 -13.16 6.00 -14.79
CA PRO A 75 -12.38 6.61 -15.85
C PRO A 75 -11.81 5.60 -16.84
N ASP A 76 -11.64 6.02 -18.09
CA ASP A 76 -10.97 5.21 -19.10
C ASP A 76 -9.47 5.08 -18.79
N VAL A 77 -8.88 3.94 -19.17
CA VAL A 77 -7.42 3.77 -19.14
C VAL A 77 -6.79 4.25 -20.45
N PRO A 78 -5.51 4.65 -20.44
CA PRO A 78 -4.79 4.93 -21.67
C PRO A 78 -4.78 3.72 -22.61
N LEU A 79 -4.83 3.98 -23.92
CA LEU A 79 -4.82 2.94 -24.96
C LEU A 79 -3.66 1.93 -24.83
N ALA A 80 -2.52 2.36 -24.27
CA ALA A 80 -1.39 1.47 -24.00
C ALA A 80 -1.72 0.41 -22.93
N TYR A 81 -2.47 0.77 -21.89
CA TYR A 81 -2.89 -0.17 -20.84
C TYR A 81 -3.90 -1.16 -21.39
N GLU A 82 -4.88 -0.70 -22.17
CA GLU A 82 -5.83 -1.57 -22.87
C GLU A 82 -5.07 -2.55 -23.79
N ARG A 83 -4.16 -2.06 -24.62
CA ARG A 83 -3.45 -2.87 -25.62
C ARG A 83 -2.46 -3.87 -25.02
N TYR A 84 -1.69 -3.46 -24.01
CA TYR A 84 -0.54 -4.23 -23.54
C TYR A 84 -0.78 -4.91 -22.18
N LEU A 85 -1.66 -4.35 -21.35
CA LEU A 85 -2.00 -4.89 -20.03
C LEU A 85 -3.40 -5.53 -20.01
N LEU A 86 -4.16 -5.41 -21.09
CA LEU A 86 -5.53 -5.93 -21.22
C LEU A 86 -6.46 -5.39 -20.13
N VAL A 87 -6.24 -4.13 -19.74
CA VAL A 87 -7.08 -3.41 -18.79
C VAL A 87 -8.14 -2.67 -19.58
N GLU A 88 -9.40 -3.11 -19.48
CA GLU A 88 -10.50 -2.51 -20.26
C GLU A 88 -11.07 -1.25 -19.60
N ARG A 89 -10.87 -1.10 -18.29
CA ARG A 89 -11.38 0.01 -17.47
C ARG A 89 -10.52 0.20 -16.25
N MET A 90 -10.52 1.41 -15.71
CA MET A 90 -9.63 1.77 -14.62
C MET A 90 -10.15 1.31 -13.27
N PHE A 91 -9.34 0.50 -12.61
CA PHE A 91 -9.52 0.15 -11.21
C PHE A 91 -8.51 0.89 -10.32
N SER A 92 -8.67 0.77 -9.00
CA SER A 92 -7.81 1.49 -8.05
C SER A 92 -6.33 1.11 -8.19
N ARG A 93 -6.05 -0.17 -8.47
CA ARG A 93 -4.70 -0.69 -8.74
C ARG A 93 -4.02 -0.06 -9.97
N ASP A 94 -4.83 0.44 -10.90
CA ASP A 94 -4.38 1.03 -12.16
C ASP A 94 -4.17 2.55 -12.02
N ALA A 95 -4.42 3.15 -10.85
CA ALA A 95 -4.28 4.59 -10.64
C ALA A 95 -2.85 5.13 -10.86
N ASN A 96 -1.87 4.23 -10.82
CA ASN A 96 -0.46 4.43 -11.13
C ASN A 96 -0.19 4.54 -12.65
N ILE A 97 -0.79 5.52 -13.31
CA ILE A 97 -0.58 5.79 -14.74
C ILE A 97 0.30 7.03 -14.95
N SER A 98 0.15 8.04 -14.08
CA SER A 98 0.92 9.27 -14.19
C SER A 98 2.30 9.09 -13.52
N PRO A 99 3.39 9.53 -14.17
CA PRO A 99 4.69 9.61 -13.50
C PRO A 99 4.73 10.73 -12.43
N ASP A 100 3.77 11.67 -12.47
CA ASP A 100 3.53 12.60 -11.36
C ASP A 100 2.80 11.87 -10.24
N TYR A 101 3.53 11.52 -9.18
CA TYR A 101 2.99 10.76 -8.05
C TYR A 101 1.76 11.41 -7.38
N PRO A 102 1.73 12.74 -7.13
CA PRO A 102 0.52 13.40 -6.64
C PRO A 102 -0.71 13.15 -7.51
N THR A 103 -0.59 13.27 -8.84
CA THR A 103 -1.69 12.94 -9.77
C THR A 103 -2.17 11.49 -9.61
N SER A 104 -1.25 10.52 -9.54
CA SER A 104 -1.60 9.10 -9.36
C SER A 104 -2.27 8.85 -8.00
N ILE A 105 -1.84 9.55 -6.94
CA ILE A 105 -2.46 9.44 -5.61
C ILE A 105 -3.84 10.11 -5.54
N ASP A 106 -4.05 11.24 -6.20
CA ASP A 106 -5.37 11.86 -6.26
C ASP A 106 -6.39 10.91 -6.93
N GLN A 107 -5.95 10.24 -8.00
CA GLN A 107 -6.74 9.22 -8.68
C GLN A 107 -6.98 7.99 -7.79
N PHE A 108 -5.98 7.53 -7.03
CA PHE A 108 -6.17 6.46 -6.06
C PHE A 108 -7.15 6.85 -4.94
N MET A 109 -7.02 8.07 -4.41
CA MET A 109 -7.87 8.60 -3.35
C MET A 109 -9.33 8.73 -3.80
N TYR A 110 -9.60 8.96 -5.09
CA TYR A 110 -10.96 8.87 -5.63
C TYR A 110 -11.57 7.48 -5.39
N PHE A 111 -10.89 6.41 -5.79
CA PHE A 111 -11.36 5.03 -5.59
C PHE A 111 -11.39 4.65 -4.11
N TYR A 112 -10.35 5.01 -3.36
CA TYR A 112 -10.24 4.72 -1.93
C TYR A 112 -11.39 5.35 -1.12
N ASN A 113 -11.70 6.62 -1.38
CA ASN A 113 -12.79 7.32 -0.71
C ASN A 113 -14.16 6.78 -1.13
N LEU A 114 -14.32 6.39 -2.40
CA LEU A 114 -15.54 5.73 -2.87
C LEU A 114 -15.75 4.39 -2.16
N ALA A 115 -14.70 3.57 -2.05
CA ALA A 115 -14.73 2.31 -1.31
C ALA A 115 -15.00 2.55 0.18
N GLY A 116 -14.46 3.62 0.78
CA GLY A 116 -14.76 4.05 2.14
C GLY A 116 -16.23 4.38 2.39
N ARG A 117 -16.94 4.91 1.39
CA ARG A 117 -18.39 5.14 1.47
C ARG A 117 -19.18 3.84 1.40
N GLN A 118 -18.73 2.89 0.59
CA GLN A 118 -19.38 1.60 0.39
C GLN A 118 -19.15 0.64 1.57
N ALA A 119 -17.95 0.62 2.12
CA ALA A 119 -17.53 -0.26 3.22
C ALA A 119 -16.77 0.52 4.32
N PRO A 120 -17.44 1.42 5.08
CA PRO A 120 -16.81 2.29 6.07
C PRO A 120 -16.17 1.55 7.25
N TRP A 121 -16.56 0.29 7.47
CA TRP A 121 -15.96 -0.58 8.47
C TRP A 121 -14.59 -1.13 8.03
N GLU A 122 -14.36 -1.19 6.72
CA GLU A 122 -13.23 -1.84 6.07
C GLU A 122 -12.19 -0.87 5.52
N VAL A 123 -12.61 0.30 5.04
CA VAL A 123 -11.76 1.31 4.44
C VAL A 123 -11.92 2.58 5.27
N LYS A 124 -10.86 2.95 6.00
CA LYS A 124 -10.86 4.07 6.94
C LYS A 124 -10.26 5.31 6.28
N PRO A 125 -10.80 6.52 6.51
CA PRO A 125 -10.24 7.74 5.94
C PRO A 125 -8.76 7.92 6.30
N VAL A 126 -7.96 8.38 5.34
CA VAL A 126 -6.54 8.69 5.50
C VAL A 126 -6.26 10.11 5.01
N GLU A 127 -5.22 10.72 5.56
CA GLU A 127 -4.70 12.04 5.18
C GLU A 127 -3.84 11.99 3.91
N GLY A 128 -3.32 10.81 3.55
CA GLY A 128 -2.51 10.61 2.35
C GLY A 128 -1.73 9.31 2.36
N PHE A 129 -1.03 9.04 1.25
CA PHE A 129 -0.25 7.83 1.03
C PHE A 129 1.21 8.13 0.71
N ILE A 130 2.12 7.37 1.33
CA ILE A 130 3.54 7.33 1.03
C ILE A 130 3.82 6.05 0.24
N ALA A 131 4.50 6.13 -0.89
CA ALA A 131 4.90 4.92 -1.63
C ALA A 131 6.33 4.53 -1.27
N ILE A 132 6.55 3.22 -1.11
CA ILE A 132 7.86 2.62 -0.91
C ILE A 132 8.00 1.39 -1.80
N ASP A 133 9.21 1.06 -2.21
CA ASP A 133 9.52 -0.12 -3.01
C ASP A 133 10.17 -1.23 -2.17
N THR A 134 10.51 -2.34 -2.83
CA THR A 134 11.15 -3.51 -2.24
C THR A 134 12.56 -3.22 -1.71
N ASP A 135 13.26 -2.23 -2.25
CA ASP A 135 14.58 -1.82 -1.77
C ASP A 135 14.48 -1.08 -0.42
N VAL A 136 13.50 -0.20 -0.27
CA VAL A 136 13.21 0.45 1.03
C VAL A 136 12.82 -0.60 2.09
N VAL A 137 12.07 -1.64 1.71
CA VAL A 137 11.75 -2.74 2.63
C VAL A 137 13.00 -3.47 3.10
N ARG A 138 13.92 -3.77 2.18
CA ARG A 138 15.22 -4.37 2.51
C ARG A 138 15.97 -3.50 3.51
N GLU A 139 16.13 -2.21 3.21
CA GLU A 139 16.87 -1.26 4.06
C GLU A 139 16.25 -1.14 5.45
N LEU A 140 14.92 -1.14 5.54
CA LEU A 140 14.24 -1.16 6.83
C LEU A 140 14.53 -2.45 7.61
N LEU A 141 14.54 -3.63 6.98
CA LEU A 141 14.90 -4.89 7.64
C LEU A 141 16.37 -4.97 8.06
N GLU A 142 17.27 -4.22 7.42
CA GLU A 142 18.66 -4.07 7.90
C GLU A 142 18.72 -3.37 9.26
N VAL A 143 17.79 -2.45 9.52
CA VAL A 143 17.72 -1.66 10.76
C VAL A 143 16.86 -2.33 11.82
N THR A 144 15.68 -2.82 11.44
CA THR A 144 14.67 -3.36 12.37
C THR A 144 14.87 -4.84 12.67
N GLY A 145 15.71 -5.52 11.88
CA GLY A 145 15.96 -6.94 11.98
C GLY A 145 14.89 -7.81 11.30
N PRO A 146 15.08 -9.14 11.30
CA PRO A 146 14.21 -10.07 10.60
C PRO A 146 12.77 -10.08 11.10
N VAL A 147 11.83 -10.37 10.20
CA VAL A 147 10.40 -10.50 10.51
C VAL A 147 9.91 -11.87 10.04
N THR A 148 9.19 -12.61 10.89
CA THR A 148 8.63 -13.91 10.53
C THR A 148 7.13 -13.83 10.31
N VAL A 149 6.69 -14.19 9.11
CA VAL A 149 5.29 -14.15 8.68
C VAL A 149 4.91 -15.51 8.12
N ASN A 150 3.83 -16.10 8.63
CA ASN A 150 3.28 -17.37 8.13
C ASN A 150 4.34 -18.49 7.99
N GLY A 151 5.31 -18.53 8.90
CA GLY A 151 6.41 -19.52 8.92
C GLY A 151 7.58 -19.21 7.99
N VAL A 152 7.58 -18.07 7.30
CA VAL A 152 8.70 -17.58 6.47
C VAL A 152 9.38 -16.42 7.18
N THR A 153 10.69 -16.51 7.38
CA THR A 153 11.49 -15.42 7.94
C THR A 153 12.07 -14.56 6.82
N PHE A 154 11.64 -13.30 6.79
CA PHE A 154 12.14 -12.26 5.91
C PHE A 154 13.32 -11.56 6.57
N THR A 155 14.43 -11.48 5.84
CA THR A 155 15.66 -10.78 6.20
C THR A 155 15.99 -9.78 5.09
N ALA A 156 16.89 -8.82 5.35
CA ALA A 156 17.41 -7.94 4.31
C ALA A 156 17.96 -8.73 3.10
N ASP A 157 18.63 -9.86 3.34
CA ASP A 157 19.25 -10.66 2.28
C ASP A 157 18.24 -11.39 1.37
N ASN A 158 17.06 -11.76 1.89
CA ASN A 158 16.12 -12.61 1.15
C ASN A 158 14.81 -11.91 0.78
N VAL A 159 14.48 -10.76 1.37
CA VAL A 159 13.13 -10.18 1.28
C VAL A 159 12.74 -9.89 -0.16
N VAL A 160 13.63 -9.28 -0.96
CA VAL A 160 13.34 -8.94 -2.35
C VAL A 160 12.98 -10.20 -3.15
N LEU A 161 13.82 -11.24 -3.04
CA LEU A 161 13.61 -12.51 -3.74
C LEU A 161 12.35 -13.24 -3.28
N GLU A 162 12.06 -13.25 -1.97
CA GLU A 162 10.85 -13.90 -1.44
C GLU A 162 9.58 -13.15 -1.86
N LEU A 163 9.62 -11.82 -1.91
CA LEU A 163 8.50 -11.02 -2.41
C LEU A 163 8.28 -11.23 -3.92
N GLU A 164 9.34 -11.30 -4.72
CA GLU A 164 9.25 -11.65 -6.15
C GLU A 164 8.65 -13.04 -6.37
N LYS A 165 9.09 -14.04 -5.59
CA LYS A 165 8.52 -15.39 -5.64
C LYS A 165 7.02 -15.35 -5.38
N ILE A 166 6.57 -14.62 -4.36
CA ILE A 166 5.14 -14.49 -4.02
C ILE A 166 4.37 -13.81 -5.15
N ALA A 167 4.92 -12.73 -5.72
CA ALA A 167 4.31 -12.03 -6.85
C ALA A 167 4.22 -12.90 -8.12
N SER A 168 5.16 -13.82 -8.32
CA SER A 168 5.22 -14.72 -9.49
C SER A 168 4.28 -15.93 -9.42
N LEU A 169 3.65 -16.19 -8.27
CA LEU A 169 2.70 -17.30 -8.10
C LEU A 169 1.43 -17.06 -8.93
N SER A 170 0.74 -18.13 -9.31
CA SER A 170 -0.56 -18.00 -9.96
C SER A 170 -1.59 -17.35 -9.03
N LEU A 171 -2.62 -16.70 -9.60
CA LEU A 171 -3.69 -16.06 -8.82
C LEU A 171 -4.31 -17.00 -7.78
N GLN A 172 -4.43 -18.30 -8.09
CA GLN A 172 -4.98 -19.32 -7.20
C GLN A 172 -4.04 -19.67 -6.03
N GLU A 173 -2.73 -19.66 -6.26
CA GLU A 173 -1.70 -19.86 -5.23
C GLU A 173 -1.47 -18.61 -4.38
N GLN A 174 -1.69 -17.42 -4.97
CA GLN A 174 -1.62 -16.16 -4.25
C GLN A 174 -2.74 -16.03 -3.22
N ILE A 175 -3.95 -16.59 -3.43
CA ILE A 175 -5.07 -16.47 -2.48
C ILE A 175 -4.68 -16.86 -1.04
N GLY A 176 -3.83 -17.88 -0.85
CA GLY A 176 -3.35 -18.30 0.47
C GLY A 176 -2.18 -17.48 1.04
N ARG A 177 -1.57 -16.60 0.21
CA ARG A 177 -0.38 -15.79 0.54
C ARG A 177 -0.59 -14.28 0.38
N LYS A 178 -1.78 -13.83 -0.03
CA LYS A 178 -2.15 -12.41 -0.22
C LYS A 178 -1.90 -11.53 0.99
N ARG A 179 -1.85 -12.12 2.18
CA ARG A 179 -1.56 -11.42 3.43
C ARG A 179 -0.08 -11.25 3.74
N VAL A 180 0.82 -12.01 3.10
CA VAL A 180 2.24 -12.07 3.51
C VAL A 180 2.91 -10.70 3.46
N LEU A 181 2.66 -9.92 2.41
CA LEU A 181 3.19 -8.55 2.31
C LEU A 181 2.62 -7.64 3.41
N GLY A 182 1.32 -7.74 3.68
CA GLY A 182 0.68 -6.93 4.70
C GLY A 182 1.09 -7.30 6.12
N ASP A 183 1.17 -8.59 6.41
CA ASP A 183 1.65 -9.14 7.68
C ASP A 183 3.17 -8.85 7.84
N LEU A 184 3.95 -8.79 6.75
CA LEU A 184 5.36 -8.37 6.79
C LEU A 184 5.48 -6.90 7.17
N MET A 185 4.68 -6.02 6.56
CA MET A 185 4.62 -4.61 6.95
C MET A 185 4.19 -4.44 8.40
N GLU A 186 3.21 -5.24 8.86
CA GLU A 186 2.79 -5.26 10.26
C GLU A 186 3.96 -5.60 11.17
N GLY A 187 4.65 -6.72 10.90
CA GLY A 187 5.78 -7.16 11.70
C GLY A 187 6.97 -6.19 11.66
N MET A 188 7.23 -5.53 10.53
CA MET A 188 8.26 -4.49 10.44
C MET A 188 7.91 -3.27 11.29
N LEU A 189 6.65 -2.82 11.25
CA LEU A 189 6.19 -1.70 12.08
C LEU A 189 6.22 -2.10 13.57
N VAL A 190 5.83 -3.32 13.92
CA VAL A 190 5.97 -3.88 15.27
C VAL A 190 7.44 -3.87 15.71
N ASN A 191 8.37 -4.32 14.89
CA ASN A 191 9.80 -4.25 15.23
C ASN A 191 10.27 -2.80 15.47
N VAL A 192 9.76 -1.81 14.73
CA VAL A 192 10.06 -0.39 14.99
C VAL A 192 9.48 0.08 16.34
N PHE A 193 8.34 -0.48 16.78
CA PHE A 193 7.75 -0.17 18.09
C PHE A 193 8.45 -0.86 19.26
N GLU A 194 8.85 -2.10 19.05
CA GLU A 194 9.47 -2.94 20.06
C GLU A 194 10.99 -2.80 20.09
N SER A 195 11.61 -2.20 19.06
CA SER A 195 13.02 -1.83 19.10
C SER A 195 13.22 -0.81 20.21
N ASP A 196 13.81 -1.28 21.31
CA ASP A 196 14.14 -0.47 22.47
C ASP A 196 14.93 0.78 22.07
N LYS A 197 14.76 1.84 22.88
CA LYS A 197 15.56 3.07 22.87
C LYS A 197 17.06 2.83 22.85
#